data_AF-A0A4Y9QEJ4-F1
#
_entry.id   AF-A0A4Y9QEJ4-F1
#
_cell.length_a   1.000
_cell.length_b   1.000
_cell.length_c   1.000
_cell.angle_alpha   90.00
_cell.angle_beta   90.00
_cell.angle_gamma   90.00
#
_symmetry.space_group_name_H-M   'P 1'
#
loop_
_entity.id
_entity.type
_entity.pdbx_description
1 polymer ?
#
loop_
_entity_poly.entity_id
_entity_poly.type
_entity_poly.pdbx_seq_one_letter_code
_entity_poly.pdbx_strand_id
1 'polypeptide(L)'
;MTSLSVHVDAEQGFPLERSKLVAHGQLTAVGLLRHGTSRGRASVSVIVTLPDGSQVLAETTWALLRTAYAALAASPIVAEEVIEP
;
A
#
# COMPACT_ATOMS: atom_id res chain seq x y z
N MET A 1 3.08 -4.49 18.40
CA MET A 1 2.43 -4.07 17.15
C MET A 1 3.36 -3.10 16.45
N THR A 2 3.84 -3.44 15.27
CA THR A 2 4.68 -2.54 14.46
C THR A 2 3.74 -1.66 13.63
N SER A 3 3.75 -0.34 13.85
CA SER A 3 2.98 0.58 13.03
C SER A 3 3.88 1.29 12.03
N LEU A 4 3.45 1.35 10.77
CA LEU A 4 4.14 2.07 9.71
C LEU A 4 3.42 3.39 9.43
N SER A 5 4.14 4.50 9.55
CA SER A 5 3.65 5.82 9.15
C SER A 5 4.06 6.08 7.71
N VAL A 6 3.10 6.40 6.85
CA VAL A 6 3.37 6.71 5.43
C VAL A 6 3.28 8.22 5.24
N HIS A 7 4.34 8.80 4.69
CA HIS A 7 4.43 10.19 4.29
C HIS A 7 4.56 10.24 2.77
N VAL A 8 3.65 10.95 2.09
CA VAL A 8 3.71 11.07 0.64
C VAL A 8 4.50 12.32 0.29
N ASP A 9 5.67 12.14 -0.32
CA ASP A 9 6.36 13.22 -1.02
C ASP A 9 5.79 13.32 -2.45
N ALA A 10 5.09 14.42 -2.73
CA ALA A 10 4.30 14.58 -3.94
C ALA A 10 5.13 14.95 -5.18
N GLU A 11 6.47 14.96 -5.10
CA GLU A 11 7.37 15.32 -6.20
C GLU A 11 7.60 14.16 -7.21
N GLN A 12 7.22 12.91 -6.91
CA GLN A 12 7.51 11.77 -7.81
C GLN A 12 6.29 10.93 -8.22
N GLY A 13 6.06 10.87 -9.54
CA GLY A 13 5.73 9.62 -10.24
C GLY A 13 4.27 9.16 -10.36
N PHE A 14 3.33 9.66 -9.56
CA PHE A 14 1.92 9.25 -9.66
C PHE A 14 1.02 10.39 -10.19
N PRO A 15 0.15 10.14 -11.18
CA PRO A 15 -0.78 11.13 -11.71
C PRO A 15 -1.95 11.35 -10.74
N LEU A 16 -1.65 11.89 -9.56
CA LEU A 16 -2.61 12.16 -8.49
C LEU A 16 -2.70 13.68 -8.27
N GLU A 17 -3.93 14.19 -8.16
CA GLU A 17 -4.15 15.59 -7.78
C GLU A 17 -3.70 15.81 -6.34
N ARG A 18 -2.72 16.70 -6.11
CA ARG A 18 -2.18 16.99 -4.76
C ARG A 18 -3.24 17.39 -3.76
N SER A 19 -4.28 18.10 -4.19
CA SER A 19 -5.41 18.53 -3.35
C SER A 19 -6.23 17.37 -2.79
N LYS A 20 -6.11 16.17 -3.36
CA LYS A 20 -6.79 14.95 -2.92
C LYS A 20 -5.87 14.03 -2.11
N LEU A 21 -4.60 14.36 -1.96
CA LEU A 21 -3.67 13.59 -1.15
C LEU A 21 -3.80 14.01 0.32
N VAL A 22 -4.12 13.05 1.17
CA VAL A 22 -3.88 13.20 2.60
C VAL A 22 -2.41 12.87 2.83
N ALA A 23 -1.62 13.87 3.21
CA ALA A 23 -0.17 13.78 3.29
C ALA A 23 0.35 12.72 4.30
N HIS A 24 -0.51 12.33 5.25
CA HIS A 24 -0.16 11.46 6.36
C HIS A 24 -1.28 10.46 6.67
N GLY A 25 -0.91 9.21 6.88
CA GLY A 25 -1.80 8.15 7.37
C GLY A 25 -0.98 7.05 8.04
N GLN A 26 -1.62 6.33 8.96
CA GLN A 26 -1.00 5.21 9.65
C GLN A 26 -1.54 3.90 9.07
N LEU A 27 -0.64 3.05 8.58
CA LEU A 27 -1.01 1.68 8.23
C LEU A 27 -1.32 0.92 9.51
N THR A 28 -2.59 0.61 9.73
CA THR A 28 -3.08 -0.01 10.97
C THR A 28 -3.40 -1.49 10.82
N ALA A 29 -3.68 -1.97 9.61
CA ALA A 29 -3.85 -3.39 9.35
C ALA A 29 -3.45 -3.79 7.93
N VAL A 30 -2.91 -5.00 7.80
CA VAL A 30 -2.73 -5.72 6.53
C VAL A 30 -3.26 -7.13 6.71
N GLY A 31 -4.08 -7.61 5.79
CA GLY A 31 -4.71 -8.92 5.89
C GLY A 31 -4.94 -9.60 4.55
N LEU A 32 -5.07 -10.93 4.60
CA LEU A 32 -5.48 -11.76 3.48
C LEU A 32 -6.93 -12.24 3.69
N LEU A 33 -7.79 -11.95 2.73
CA LEU A 33 -9.15 -12.45 2.69
C LEU A 33 -9.24 -13.60 1.69
N ARG A 34 -9.44 -14.83 2.17
CA ARG A 34 -9.46 -16.06 1.34
C ARG A 34 -10.48 -15.96 0.18
N HIS A 35 -11.60 -15.30 0.41
CA HIS A 35 -12.70 -15.14 -0.56
C HIS A 35 -13.11 -13.66 -0.72
N GLY A 36 -12.15 -12.73 -0.72
CA GLY A 36 -12.47 -11.30 -0.71
C GLY A 36 -13.01 -10.73 -2.03
N THR A 37 -13.01 -11.49 -3.13
CA THR A 37 -13.66 -11.06 -4.38
C THR A 37 -15.00 -11.75 -4.62
N SER A 38 -15.85 -11.15 -5.46
CA SER A 38 -17.14 -11.74 -5.88
C SER A 38 -17.03 -13.10 -6.58
N ARG A 39 -15.84 -13.46 -7.07
CA ARG A 39 -15.53 -14.78 -7.66
C ARG A 39 -14.81 -15.72 -6.69
N GLY A 40 -14.74 -15.38 -5.40
CA GLY A 40 -14.13 -16.19 -4.34
C GLY A 40 -12.59 -16.25 -4.35
N ARG A 41 -11.93 -15.41 -5.16
CA ARG A 41 -10.45 -15.30 -5.18
C ARG A 41 -9.96 -14.57 -3.92
N ALA A 42 -8.75 -14.93 -3.50
CA ALA A 42 -8.08 -14.24 -2.40
C ALA A 42 -7.73 -12.79 -2.74
N SER A 43 -7.95 -11.89 -1.78
CA SER A 43 -7.52 -10.49 -1.84
C SER A 43 -6.64 -10.14 -0.64
N VAL A 44 -5.82 -9.10 -0.83
CA VAL A 44 -5.10 -8.42 0.23
C VAL A 44 -5.78 -7.11 0.47
N SER A 45 -6.00 -6.80 1.75
CA SER A 45 -6.60 -5.57 2.19
C SER A 45 -5.65 -4.84 3.13
N VAL A 46 -5.59 -3.52 2.97
CA VAL A 46 -4.72 -2.60 3.69
C VAL A 46 -5.63 -1.53 4.29
N ILE A 47 -5.55 -1.33 5.61
CA ILE A 47 -6.32 -0.31 6.32
C ILE A 47 -5.36 0.81 6.73
N VAL A 48 -5.67 2.02 6.28
CA VAL A 48 -4.96 3.24 6.67
C VAL A 48 -5.88 4.08 7.54
N THR A 49 -5.47 4.38 8.76
CA THR A 49 -6.14 5.35 9.62
C THR A 49 -5.60 6.74 9.34
N LEU A 50 -6.49 7.69 9.03
CA LEU A 50 -6.16 9.08 8.76
C LEU A 50 -6.11 9.92 10.06
N PRO A 51 -5.55 11.14 10.05
CA PRO A 51 -5.42 11.98 11.25
C PRO A 51 -6.74 12.37 11.91
N ASP A 52 -7.83 12.41 11.14
CA ASP A 52 -9.18 12.67 11.64
C ASP A 52 -9.85 11.41 12.26
N GLY A 53 -9.13 10.28 12.29
CA GLY A 53 -9.61 9.00 12.80
C GLY A 53 -10.41 8.18 11.79
N SER A 54 -10.69 8.72 10.60
CA SER A 54 -11.35 7.95 9.53
C SER A 54 -10.43 6.85 8.99
N GLN A 55 -11.03 5.82 8.37
CA GLN A 55 -10.30 4.68 7.82
C GLN A 55 -10.49 4.57 6.32
N VAL A 56 -9.39 4.41 5.61
CA VAL A 56 -9.36 4.11 4.18
C VAL A 56 -8.95 2.65 4.00
N LEU A 57 -9.77 1.91 3.27
CA LEU A 57 -9.50 0.54 2.86
C LEU A 57 -9.01 0.55 1.41
N ALA A 58 -7.82 -0.02 1.17
CA ALA A 58 -7.37 -0.38 -0.16
C ALA A 58 -7.36 -1.90 -0.28
N GLU A 59 -7.95 -2.43 -1.35
CA GLU A 59 -8.01 -3.87 -1.60
C GLU A 59 -7.62 -4.22 -3.03
N THR A 60 -6.87 -5.30 -3.18
CA THR A 60 -6.55 -5.87 -4.49
C THR A 60 -6.47 -7.39 -4.41
N THR A 61 -6.54 -8.07 -5.54
CA THR A 61 -6.37 -9.53 -5.54
C THR A 61 -4.93 -9.91 -5.19
N TRP A 62 -4.73 -11.03 -4.49
CA TRP A 62 -3.38 -11.55 -4.19
C TRP A 62 -2.54 -11.73 -5.46
N ALA A 63 -3.17 -12.20 -6.54
CA ALA A 63 -2.50 -12.38 -7.82
C ALA A 63 -1.94 -11.07 -8.38
N LEU A 64 -2.73 -9.98 -8.32
CA LEU A 64 -2.31 -8.68 -8.82
C LEU A 64 -1.20 -8.08 -7.95
N LEU A 65 -1.34 -8.15 -6.62
CA LEU A 65 -0.29 -7.69 -5.71
C LEU A 65 1.03 -8.43 -5.94
N ARG A 66 0.98 -9.75 -6.09
CA ARG A 66 2.17 -10.56 -6.34
C ARG A 66 2.88 -10.16 -7.64
N THR A 67 2.14 -9.91 -8.70
CA THR A 67 2.71 -9.44 -9.97
C THR A 67 3.31 -8.04 -9.83
N ALA A 68 2.61 -7.12 -9.17
CA ALA A 68 3.11 -5.77 -8.93
C ALA A 68 4.39 -5.79 -8.08
N TYR A 69 4.42 -6.58 -7.01
CA TYR A 69 5.61 -6.77 -6.18
C TYR A 69 6.79 -7.30 -6.99
N ALA A 70 6.58 -8.33 -7.82
CA ALA A 70 7.65 -8.87 -8.66
C ALA A 70 8.21 -7.83 -9.64
N ALA A 71 7.35 -6.99 -10.21
CA ALA A 71 7.78 -5.91 -11.10
C ALA A 71 8.56 -4.82 -10.34
N LEU A 72 8.08 -4.42 -9.15
CA LEU A 72 8.74 -3.43 -8.31
C LEU A 72 10.09 -3.93 -7.80
N ALA A 73 10.19 -5.18 -7.37
CA ALA A 73 11.42 -5.80 -6.90
C ALA A 73 12.49 -5.93 -8.00
N ALA A 74 12.08 -5.92 -9.28
CA ALA A 74 12.99 -5.87 -10.41
C ALA A 74 13.41 -4.44 -10.80
N SER A 75 12.87 -3.41 -10.14
CA SER A 75 13.21 -2.01 -10.41
C SER A 75 14.64 -1.70 -9.98
N PRO A 76 15.42 -0.93 -10.77
CA PRO A 76 16.75 -0.48 -10.36
C PRO A 76 16.73 0.36 -9.08
N ILE A 77 15.60 1.03 -8.77
CA ILE A 77 15.42 1.84 -7.55
C ILE A 77 15.59 0.98 -6.29
N VAL A 78 15.13 -0.28 -6.33
CA VAL A 78 15.24 -1.19 -5.18
C VAL A 78 16.68 -1.64 -4.95
N ALA A 79 17.52 -1.66 -6.00
CA ALA A 79 18.93 -2.01 -5.88
C ALA A 79 19.76 -0.92 -5.17
N GLU A 80 19.24 0.30 -5.08
CA GLU A 80 19.85 1.43 -4.37
C GLU A 80 19.54 1.42 -2.86
N GLU A 81 18.63 0.53 -2.41
CA GLU A 81 18.22 0.41 -1.01
C GLU A 81 19.35 -0.23 -0.17
N VAL A 82 20.02 0.58 0.66
CA VAL A 82 20.96 0.09 1.67
C VAL A 82 20.17 -0.38 2.88
N ILE A 83 19.98 -1.69 3.01
CA ILE A 83 19.39 -2.29 4.20
C ILE A 83 20.50 -2.40 5.26
N GLU A 84 20.56 -1.47 6.20
CA GLU A 84 21.38 -1.66 7.40
C GLU A 84 20.77 -2.81 8.23
N PRO A 85 21.60 -3.76 8.71
CA PRO A 85 21.15 -4.96 9.42
C PRO A 85 20.55 -4.68 10.80
#